data_AF-A0A8E0VIY8-F1
#
_entry.id   AF-A0A8E0VIY8-F1
#
_cell.length_a   1.000
_cell.length_b   1.000
_cell.length_c   1.000
_cell.angle_alpha   90.00
_cell.angle_beta   90.00
_cell.angle_gamma   90.00
#
_symmetry.space_group_name_H-M   'P 1'
#
loop_
_entity.id
_entity.type
_entity.pdbx_description
1 polymer ?
#
loop_
_entity_poly.entity_id
_entity_poly.type
_entity_poly.pdbx_seq_one_letter_code
_entity_poly.pdbx_strand_id
1 'polypeptide(L)' 'MSSEPVTERLIRQALSLNKKLYIPQVIPKSLHMDCRMTMRMCRLRDFEELNQWSSNIWGIKEPPLDPHHLTDEAVEDGEY' A
#
# COMPACT_ATOMS: atom_id res chain seq x y z
N MET A 1 10.44 7.61 -4.87
CA MET A 1 11.26 8.77 -4.45
C MET A 1 12.10 9.29 -5.62
N SER A 2 12.73 10.47 -5.53
CA SER A 2 13.50 11.06 -6.65
C SER A 2 14.73 10.25 -7.07
N SER A 3 15.27 9.42 -6.18
CA SER A 3 16.37 8.48 -6.43
C SER A 3 15.93 7.11 -6.92
N GLU A 4 14.62 6.84 -6.98
CA GLU A 4 14.06 5.54 -7.35
C GLU A 4 13.44 5.58 -8.74
N PRO A 5 13.34 4.44 -9.44
CA PRO A 5 12.60 4.35 -10.69
C PRO A 5 11.14 4.80 -10.54
N VAL A 6 10.64 5.55 -11.52
CA VAL A 6 9.22 5.96 -11.57
C VAL A 6 8.34 4.75 -11.89
N THR A 7 7.46 4.37 -10.95
CA THR A 7 6.62 3.16 -11.07
C THR A 7 5.22 3.42 -11.64
N GLU A 8 4.84 4.67 -11.91
CA GLU A 8 3.47 5.03 -12.34
C GLU A 8 2.98 4.22 -13.55
N ARG A 9 3.82 4.06 -14.58
CA ARG A 9 3.47 3.29 -15.78
C ARG A 9 3.23 1.81 -15.47
N LEU A 10 4.04 1.24 -14.56
CA LEU A 10 3.89 -0.16 -14.14
C LEU A 10 2.60 -0.37 -13.35
N ILE A 11 2.25 0.58 -12.48
CA ILE A 11 1.00 0.56 -11.71
C ILE A 11 -0.20 0.56 -12.67
N ARG A 12 -0.25 1.54 -13.59
CA ARG A 12 -1.34 1.64 -14.59
C ARG A 12 -1.45 0.38 -15.44
N GLN A 13 -0.31 -0.16 -15.89
CA GLN A 13 -0.29 -1.38 -16.67
C GLN A 13 -0.79 -2.59 -15.87
N ALA A 14 -0.34 -2.78 -14.62
CA ALA A 14 -0.77 -3.88 -13.78
C ALA A 14 -2.30 -3.86 -13.55
N LEU A 15 -2.85 -2.69 -13.24
CA LEU A 15 -4.30 -2.49 -13.09
C LEU A 15 -5.06 -2.78 -14.40
N SER A 16 -4.54 -2.32 -15.55
CA SER A 16 -5.17 -2.59 -16.86
C SER A 16 -5.20 -4.09 -17.21
N LEU A 17 -4.27 -4.87 -16.65
CA LEU A 17 -4.19 -6.33 -16.79
C LEU A 17 -4.97 -7.06 -15.70
N ASN A 18 -5.80 -6.36 -14.92
CA ASN A 18 -6.58 -6.90 -13.81
C ASN A 18 -5.73 -7.66 -12.77
N LYS A 19 -4.47 -7.27 -12.60
CA LYS A 19 -3.59 -7.85 -11.57
C LYS A 19 -3.96 -7.28 -10.20
N LYS A 20 -3.86 -8.12 -9.16
CA LYS A 20 -3.88 -7.65 -7.78
C LYS A 20 -2.59 -6.84 -7.54
N LEU A 21 -2.74 -5.57 -7.17
CA LEU A 21 -1.63 -4.68 -6.87
C LEU A 21 -1.71 -4.27 -5.40
N TYR A 22 -0.57 -4.31 -4.74
CA TYR A 22 -0.46 -3.99 -3.33
C TYR A 22 0.61 -2.92 -3.11
N ILE A 23 0.28 -1.89 -2.34
CA ILE A 23 1.15 -0.76 -2.04
C ILE A 23 1.44 -0.77 -0.53
N PRO A 24 2.70 -0.54 -0.12
CA PRO A 24 3.05 -0.47 1.28
C PRO A 24 2.38 0.72 1.99
N GLN A 25 1.94 0.48 3.23
CA GLN A 25 1.61 1.50 4.21
C GLN A 25 2.53 1.34 5.42
N VAL A 26 3.20 2.43 5.81
CA VAL A 26 4.05 2.42 7.00
C VAL A 26 3.19 2.58 8.25
N ILE A 27 3.40 1.73 9.26
CA ILE A 27 2.63 1.79 10.50
C ILE A 27 3.38 2.69 11.51
N PRO A 28 2.75 3.78 12.00
CA PRO A 28 3.36 4.65 13.02
C PRO A 28 3.72 3.87 14.28
N LYS A 29 4.87 4.22 14.89
CA LYS A 29 5.36 3.58 16.12
C LYS A 29 4.35 3.61 17.28
N SER A 30 3.50 4.64 17.33
CA SER A 30 2.45 4.77 18.34
C SER A 30 1.39 3.66 18.26
N LEU A 31 1.30 2.98 17.12
CA LEU A 31 0.33 1.90 16.86
C LEU A 31 0.98 0.51 16.82
N HIS A 32 2.26 0.39 17.20
CA HIS A 32 2.93 -0.91 17.28
C HIS A 32 2.38 -1.67 18.50
N MET A 33 1.29 -2.42 18.30
CA MET A 33 0.67 -3.29 19.31
C MET A 33 1.44 -4.60 19.38
N ASP A 34 2.36 -4.76 20.35
CA ASP A 34 3.18 -5.95 20.71
C ASP A 34 3.93 -6.70 19.58
N CYS A 35 3.69 -6.32 18.33
CA CYS A 35 4.08 -7.00 17.12
C CYS A 35 4.96 -6.05 16.31
N ARG A 36 6.06 -6.57 15.75
CA ARG A 36 7.07 -5.78 15.01
C ARG A 36 6.62 -5.38 13.60
N MET A 37 5.31 -5.30 13.35
CA MET A 37 4.79 -4.88 12.05
C MET A 37 5.04 -3.38 11.87
N THR A 38 6.09 -3.08 11.13
CA THR A 38 6.49 -1.71 10.77
C THR A 38 5.80 -1.23 9.49
N MET A 39 5.25 -2.15 8.72
CA MET A 39 4.62 -1.90 7.42
C MET A 39 3.60 -3.01 7.14
N ARG A 40 2.59 -2.69 6.32
CA ARG A 40 1.68 -3.67 5.73
C ARG A 40 1.51 -3.40 4.25
N MET A 41 1.01 -4.38 3.51
CA MET A 41 0.64 -4.22 2.11
C MET A 41 -0.88 -4.06 1.99
N CYS A 42 -1.35 -2.97 1.36
CA CYS A 42 -2.78 -2.75 1.13
C CYS A 42 -3.09 -2.80 -0.37
N ARG A 43 -4.25 -3.33 -0.72
CA ARG A 43 -4.68 -3.51 -2.10
C ARG A 43 -5.07 -2.17 -2.70
N LEU A 44 -4.49 -1.85 -3.84
CA LEU A 44 -4.96 -0.76 -4.69
C LEU A 44 -5.99 -1.30 -5.67
N ARG A 45 -7.18 -0.70 -5.72
CA ARG A 45 -8.28 -1.12 -6.59
C ARG A 45 -8.22 -0.48 -7.96
N ASP A 46 -7.89 0.80 -8.00
CA ASP A 46 -7.75 1.57 -9.22
C ASP A 46 -6.76 2.72 -9.06
N PHE A 47 -6.46 3.41 -10.17
CA PHE A 47 -5.49 4.50 -10.14
C PHE A 47 -6.06 5.80 -9.55
N GLU A 48 -7.38 5.97 -9.52
CA GLU A 48 -8.02 7.17 -8.98
C GLU A 48 -7.93 7.18 -7.45
N GLU A 49 -8.10 6.02 -6.82
CA GLU A 49 -7.86 5.78 -5.41
C GLU A 49 -6.45 6.21 -5.00
N LEU A 50 -5.42 5.78 -5.75
CA LEU A 50 -4.04 6.19 -5.50
C LEU A 50 -3.88 7.71 -5.54
N ASN A 51 -4.67 8.41 -6.36
CA ASN A 51 -4.58 9.86 -6.43
C ASN A 51 -5.11 10.57 -5.20
N GLN A 52 -6.08 9.97 -4.50
CA GLN A 52 -6.73 10.51 -3.31
C GLN A 52 -5.94 10.26 -2.03
N TRP A 53 -5.00 9.31 -2.05
CA TRP A 53 -4.15 8.99 -0.90
C TRP A 53 -3.25 10.16 -0.47
N SER A 54 -3.14 10.33 0.86
CA SER A 54 -2.22 11.30 1.45
C SER A 54 -0.77 10.81 1.32
N SER A 55 0.16 11.75 1.30
CA SER A 55 1.59 11.43 1.33
C SER A 55 2.09 11.34 2.77
N ASN A 56 2.97 10.38 3.04
CA ASN A 56 3.65 10.25 4.32
C ASN A 56 4.81 11.25 4.46
N ILE A 57 5.59 11.12 5.55
CA ILE A 57 6.72 12.00 5.87
C ILE A 57 7.82 12.02 4.80
N TRP A 58 7.86 11.02 3.91
CA TRP A 58 8.81 10.95 2.79
C TRP A 58 8.22 11.47 1.46
N GLY A 59 6.99 11.99 1.47
CA GLY A 59 6.30 12.46 0.27
C GLY A 59 5.79 11.32 -0.62
N ILE A 60 5.63 10.11 -0.07
CA ILE A 60 5.14 8.93 -0.81
C ILE A 60 3.66 8.74 -0.49
N LYS A 61 2.83 8.60 -1.52
CA LYS A 61 1.40 8.27 -1.35
C LYS A 61 1.26 6.89 -0.74
N GLU A 62 0.49 6.79 0.33
CA GLU A 62 0.21 5.53 1.01
C GLU A 62 -1.28 5.38 1.33
N PRO A 63 -1.77 4.15 1.46
CA PRO A 63 -3.15 3.88 1.85
C PRO A 63 -3.56 4.65 3.11
N PRO A 64 -4.85 4.98 3.32
CA PRO A 64 -5.32 5.61 4.54
C PRO A 64 -5.14 4.69 5.76
N LEU A 65 -4.70 5.27 6.88
CA LEU A 65 -4.49 4.54 8.11
C LEU A 65 -5.80 4.42 8.88
N ASP A 66 -6.30 3.20 9.03
CA ASP A 66 -7.36 2.86 9.98
C ASP A 66 -6.73 2.15 11.19
N PRO A 67 -6.57 2.84 12.34
CA PRO A 67 -5.97 2.26 13.53
C PRO A 67 -6.77 1.09 14.12
N HIS A 68 -8.07 1.01 13.81
CA HIS A 68 -8.92 -0.07 14.30
C HIS A 68 -8.75 -1.35 13.48
N HIS A 69 -8.36 -1.23 12.20
CA HIS A 69 -8.18 -2.35 11.28
C HIS A 69 -6.77 -2.37 10.66
N LEU A 70 -5.79 -2.80 11.45
CA LEU A 70 -4.40 -3.02 11.03
C LEU A 70 -4.18 -4.47 10.59
N THR A 71 -4.59 -4.80 9.36
CA THR A 71 -4.36 -6.11 8.73
C THR A 71 -3.65 -5.97 7.39
N ASP A 72 -2.80 -6.94 7.04
CA ASP A 72 -2.20 -7.05 5.71
C ASP A 72 -3.23 -7.59 4.71
N GLU A 73 -3.37 -6.96 3.56
CA GLU A 73 -4.33 -7.35 2.52
C GLU A 73 -3.67 -8.18 1.40
N ALA A 74 -2.34 -8.25 1.37
CA ALA A 74 -1.58 -9.03 0.40
C ALA A 74 -1.44 -10.51 0.77
N VAL A 75 -2.39 -11.03 1.54
CA VAL A 75 -2.48 -12.47 1.81
C VAL A 75 -2.79 -13.18 0.49
N GLU A 76 -1.97 -14.17 0.13
CA GLU A 76 -2.28 -15.05 -1.00
C GLU A 76 -3.59 -15.79 -0.67
N ASP A 77 -4.59 -15.64 -1.55
CA ASP A 77 -5.72 -16.58 -1.58
C ASP A 77 -5.12 -17.94 -1.97
N GLY A 78 -4.78 -18.75 -0.98
CA GLY A 78 -4.29 -20.11 -1.20
C GLY A 78 -5.43 -20.96 -1.74
N GLU A 79 -5.53 -21.07 -3.07
CA GLU A 79 -6.26 -22.15 -3.72
C GLU A 79 -5.25 -23.03 -4.46
N TYR A 80 -5.04 -24.23 -3.90
CA TYR A 80 -4.38 -25.36 -4.55
C TYR A 80 -5.32 -26.05 -5.53
#